data_AF-A0AAW9TY42-F1
#
_entry.id   AF-A0AAW9TY42-F1
#
_cell.length_a   1.000
_cell.length_b   1.000
_cell.length_c   1.000
_cell.angle_alpha   90.00
_cell.angle_beta   90.00
_cell.angle_gamma   90.00
#
_symmetry.space_group_name_H-M   'P 1'
#
loop_
_entity.id
_entity.type
_entity.pdbx_description
1 polymer ?
#
loop_
_entity_poly.entity_id
_entity_poly.type
_entity_poly.pdbx_seq_one_letter_code
_entity_poly.pdbx_strand_id
1 'polypeptide(L)'
;PVLQPIEIYRGRPIFYSLGNFIFHVRSEKSTWTAPEVWESVVGVCSFGEDNRLIEITLHPVVIGGDEALADRMLERRLAPHLATGESAARILRRCSEQSARLGVDIEVSGGVGLIRL
;
A
#
# COMPACT_ATOMS: atom_id res chain seq x y z
N PRO A 1 10.86 -5.89 3.81
CA PRO A 1 10.36 -4.79 2.93
C PRO A 1 8.94 -4.42 3.34
N VAL A 2 8.65 -3.13 3.53
CA VAL A 2 7.33 -2.62 3.94
C VAL A 2 6.97 -1.41 3.07
N LEU A 3 5.68 -1.08 2.98
CA LEU A 3 5.21 0.14 2.31
C LEU A 3 5.93 1.38 2.86
N GLN A 4 6.47 2.19 1.96
CA GLN A 4 7.20 3.45 2.23
C GLN A 4 6.41 4.64 1.66
N PRO A 5 6.76 5.90 2.02
CA PRO A 5 6.08 7.07 1.49
C PRO A 5 6.17 7.22 -0.02
N ILE A 6 5.30 8.07 -0.55
CA ILE A 6 5.24 8.50 -1.93
C ILE A 6 5.67 9.97 -2.00
N GLU A 7 6.44 10.32 -3.03
CA GLU A 7 6.81 11.69 -3.34
C GLU A 7 6.41 12.03 -4.77
N ILE A 8 6.02 13.29 -5.01
CA ILE A 8 5.90 13.83 -6.36
C ILE A 8 7.11 14.73 -6.64
N TYR A 9 8.05 14.21 -7.42
CA TYR A 9 9.25 14.95 -7.79
C TYR A 9 9.17 15.40 -9.26
N ARG A 10 9.18 16.72 -9.49
CA ARG A 10 9.09 17.33 -10.83
C ARG A 10 7.90 16.81 -11.66
N GLY A 11 6.74 16.67 -11.02
CA GLY A 11 5.50 16.19 -11.65
C GLY A 11 5.49 14.68 -11.95
N ARG A 12 6.36 13.89 -11.32
CA ARG A 12 6.47 12.44 -11.49
C ARG A 12 6.41 11.73 -10.12
N PRO A 13 5.69 10.60 -10.01
CA PRO A 13 5.63 9.86 -8.76
C PRO A 13 6.92 9.08 -8.50
N ILE A 14 7.33 9.08 -7.24
CA ILE A 14 8.36 8.18 -6.70
C ILE A 14 7.70 7.36 -5.60
N PHE A 15 7.60 6.04 -5.83
CA PHE A 15 7.20 5.08 -4.81
C PHE A 15 8.48 4.49 -4.20
N TYR A 16 8.88 4.94 -3.01
CA TYR A 16 10.12 4.49 -2.39
C TYR A 16 10.10 2.98 -2.07
N SER A 17 8.93 2.42 -1.81
CA SER A 17 8.65 0.99 -1.79
C SER A 17 7.14 0.79 -1.71
N LEU A 18 6.61 -0.15 -2.48
CA LEU A 18 5.21 -0.59 -2.35
C LEU A 18 5.04 -1.69 -1.29
N GLY A 19 6.10 -2.12 -0.61
CA GLY A 19 6.04 -3.32 0.21
C GLY A 19 5.96 -4.59 -0.65
N ASN A 20 5.29 -5.62 -0.14
CA ASN A 20 5.23 -6.92 -0.80
C ASN A 20 3.86 -7.16 -1.43
N PHE A 21 3.85 -7.89 -2.55
CA PHE A 21 2.61 -8.38 -3.19
C PHE A 21 2.53 -9.90 -3.20
N ILE A 22 3.68 -10.57 -3.24
CA ILE A 22 3.82 -12.02 -3.28
C ILE A 22 4.90 -12.37 -2.28
N PHE A 23 4.63 -13.34 -1.41
CA PHE A 23 5.54 -13.75 -0.36
C PHE A 23 5.57 -15.28 -0.29
N HIS A 24 6.76 -15.87 -0.33
CA HIS A 24 6.96 -17.29 -0.05
C HIS A 24 7.69 -17.44 1.28
N VAL A 25 6.92 -17.67 2.34
CA VAL A 25 7.44 -17.85 3.69
C VAL A 25 6.84 -19.10 4.31
N ARG A 26 7.66 -19.85 5.06
CA ARG A 26 7.21 -20.97 5.88
C ARG A 26 6.90 -20.51 7.30
N SER A 27 5.76 -20.91 7.83
CA SER A 27 5.25 -20.50 9.15
C SER A 27 6.19 -20.90 10.29
N GLU A 28 6.88 -22.03 10.16
CA GLU A 28 7.74 -22.61 11.20
C GLU A 28 9.02 -21.81 11.49
N LYS A 29 9.41 -20.86 10.63
CA LYS A 29 10.67 -20.09 10.75
C LYS A 29 10.53 -18.59 10.50
N SER A 30 9.31 -18.07 10.47
CA SER A 30 9.11 -16.66 10.13
C SER A 30 9.39 -15.74 11.32
N THR A 31 10.35 -14.81 11.15
CA THR A 31 10.53 -13.66 12.04
C THR A 31 9.60 -12.49 11.68
N TRP A 32 8.76 -12.64 10.64
CA TRP A 32 7.90 -11.58 10.10
C TRP A 32 6.55 -11.56 10.81
N THR A 33 6.52 -10.97 12.00
CA THR A 33 5.32 -10.85 12.84
C THR A 33 4.59 -9.52 12.69
N ALA A 34 5.28 -8.50 12.19
CA ALA A 34 4.75 -7.16 12.01
C ALA A 34 3.69 -7.14 10.88
N PRO A 35 2.45 -6.66 11.13
CA PRO A 35 1.38 -6.61 10.12
C PRO A 35 1.79 -5.89 8.83
N GLU A 36 2.64 -4.87 8.95
CA GLU A 36 3.09 -4.00 7.86
C GLU A 36 3.88 -4.73 6.77
N VAL A 37 4.41 -5.91 7.06
CA VAL A 37 5.10 -6.77 6.09
C VAL A 37 4.13 -7.33 5.04
N TRP A 38 2.86 -7.46 5.42
CA TRP A 38 1.80 -8.07 4.63
C TRP A 38 0.90 -7.02 3.96
N GLU A 39 1.26 -5.75 4.08
CA GLU A 39 0.45 -4.62 3.64
C GLU A 39 1.15 -3.87 2.51
N SER A 40 0.35 -3.45 1.53
CA SER A 40 0.81 -2.76 0.34
C SER A 40 -0.32 -1.88 -0.21
N VAL A 41 -0.06 -1.15 -1.29
CA VAL A 41 -1.06 -0.44 -2.10
C VAL A 41 -0.80 -0.72 -3.58
N VAL A 42 -1.86 -0.91 -4.36
CA VAL A 42 -1.79 -0.80 -5.83
C VAL A 42 -2.02 0.67 -6.19
N GLY A 43 -1.02 1.31 -6.79
CA GLY A 43 -1.13 2.68 -7.31
C GLY A 43 -1.55 2.69 -8.77
N VAL A 44 -2.75 3.18 -9.06
CA VAL A 44 -3.23 3.45 -10.42
C VAL A 44 -2.93 4.91 -10.74
N CYS A 45 -2.00 5.15 -11.68
CA CYS A 45 -1.53 6.48 -12.03
C CYS A 45 -2.09 6.91 -13.39
N SER A 46 -2.61 8.12 -13.47
CA SER A 46 -3.06 8.76 -14.71
C SER A 46 -2.07 9.86 -15.11
N PHE A 47 -1.66 9.88 -16.38
CA PHE A 47 -0.70 10.85 -16.92
C PHE A 47 -1.32 11.62 -18.08
N GLY A 48 -1.00 12.91 -18.17
CA GLY A 48 -1.38 13.77 -19.29
C GLY A 48 -0.49 13.58 -20.51
N GLU A 49 -0.81 14.30 -21.59
CA GLU A 49 -0.07 14.25 -22.86
C GLU A 49 1.40 14.67 -22.73
N ASP A 50 1.73 15.48 -21.73
CA ASP A 50 3.10 15.93 -21.43
C ASP A 50 3.87 14.99 -20.48
N ASN A 51 3.33 13.80 -20.21
CA ASN A 51 3.83 12.82 -19.23
C ASN A 51 3.90 13.35 -17.79
N ARG A 52 3.14 14.39 -17.45
CA ARG A 52 2.93 14.79 -16.06
C ARG A 52 1.85 13.94 -15.42
N LEU A 53 2.09 13.59 -14.17
CA LEU A 53 1.09 12.92 -13.35
C LEU A 53 -0.10 13.86 -13.12
N ILE A 54 -1.31 13.34 -13.32
CA ILE A 54 -2.58 14.03 -13.04
C ILE A 54 -3.14 13.55 -11.71
N GLU A 55 -3.18 12.23 -11.51
CA GLU A 55 -3.83 11.61 -10.35
C GLU A 55 -3.20 10.26 -10.03
N ILE A 56 -3.17 9.91 -8.74
CA ILE A 56 -2.92 8.54 -8.27
C ILE A 56 -4.10 8.10 -7.42
N THR A 57 -4.71 6.97 -7.76
CA THR A 57 -5.60 6.22 -6.86
C THR A 57 -4.84 5.08 -6.21
N LEU A 58 -4.85 5.03 -4.88
CA LEU A 58 -4.20 4.02 -4.06
C LEU A 58 -5.25 3.03 -3.54
N HIS A 59 -5.17 1.79 -4.02
CA HIS A 59 -5.98 0.69 -3.52
C HIS A 59 -5.20 -0.10 -2.47
N PRO A 60 -5.55 -0.03 -1.18
CA PRO A 60 -4.84 -0.76 -0.15
C PRO A 60 -5.04 -2.27 -0.33
N VAL A 61 -3.99 -3.05 -0.11
CA VAL A 61 -4.02 -4.51 -0.20
C VAL A 61 -3.36 -5.17 0.99
N VAL A 62 -3.87 -6.35 1.34
CA VAL A 62 -3.30 -7.25 2.34
C VAL A 62 -3.01 -8.60 1.68
N ILE A 63 -1.80 -9.12 1.85
CA ILE A 63 -1.44 -10.45 1.34
C ILE A 63 -2.15 -11.51 2.17
N GLY A 64 -2.97 -12.33 1.51
CA GLY A 64 -3.86 -13.32 2.11
C GLY A 64 -5.21 -12.79 2.56
N GLY A 65 -5.43 -11.47 2.51
CA GLY A 65 -6.66 -10.84 2.99
C GLY A 65 -6.74 -10.69 4.51
N ASP A 66 -7.78 -9.99 4.97
CA ASP A 66 -7.96 -9.62 6.38
C ASP A 66 -8.10 -10.84 7.31
N GLU A 67 -8.79 -11.90 6.85
CA GLU A 67 -8.94 -13.15 7.61
C GLU A 67 -7.61 -13.87 7.82
N ALA A 68 -6.73 -13.84 6.80
CA ALA A 68 -5.44 -14.50 6.90
C ALA A 68 -4.45 -13.76 7.80
N LEU A 69 -4.70 -12.48 8.14
CA LEU A 69 -3.93 -11.77 9.17
C LEU A 69 -4.14 -12.41 10.56
N ALA A 70 -5.32 -12.97 10.82
CA ALA A 70 -5.62 -13.70 12.05
C ALA A 70 -5.16 -15.18 12.02
N ASP A 71 -4.90 -15.74 10.82
CA ASP A 71 -4.36 -17.09 10.65
C ASP A 71 -2.84 -17.12 10.89
N ARG A 72 -2.39 -18.12 11.64
CA ARG A 72 -0.97 -18.38 11.93
C ARG A 72 -0.26 -19.09 10.77
N MET A 73 -1.01 -19.70 9.84
CA MET A 73 -0.45 -20.34 8.64
C MET A 73 -0.22 -19.30 7.53
N LEU A 74 1.02 -18.82 7.44
CA LEU A 74 1.47 -17.88 6.42
C LEU A 74 1.37 -18.44 5.00
N GLU A 75 1.44 -19.76 4.83
CA GLU A 75 1.34 -20.41 3.52
C GLU A 75 -0.02 -20.22 2.85
N ARG A 76 -1.06 -19.83 3.61
CA ARG A 76 -2.38 -19.52 3.06
C ARG A 76 -2.46 -18.11 2.47
N ARG A 77 -1.44 -17.27 2.70
CA ARG A 77 -1.35 -15.90 2.19
C ARG A 77 -0.79 -15.88 0.76
N LEU A 78 -1.57 -16.42 -0.18
CA LEU A 78 -1.10 -16.71 -1.54
C LEU A 78 -1.16 -15.50 -2.49
N ALA A 79 -2.15 -14.62 -2.31
CA ALA A 79 -2.41 -13.50 -3.22
C ALA A 79 -2.69 -12.22 -2.44
N PRO A 80 -2.46 -11.03 -3.02
CA PRO A 80 -2.93 -9.78 -2.47
C PRO A 80 -4.45 -9.65 -2.66
N HIS A 81 -5.14 -9.26 -1.59
CA HIS A 81 -6.57 -8.94 -1.62
C HIS A 81 -6.76 -7.47 -1.31
N LEU A 82 -7.80 -6.85 -1.89
CA LEU A 82 -8.18 -5.48 -1.50
C LEU A 82 -8.48 -5.46 0.00
N ALA A 83 -7.82 -4.56 0.70
CA ALA A 83 -8.10 -4.28 2.10
C ALA A 83 -9.39 -3.48 2.17
N THR A 84 -10.19 -3.72 3.21
CA THR A 84 -11.40 -2.93 3.48
C THR A 84 -11.44 -2.54 4.95
N GLY A 85 -12.43 -1.71 5.36
CA GLY A 85 -12.65 -1.35 6.75
C GLY A 85 -11.40 -0.81 7.47
N GLU A 86 -11.11 -1.37 8.64
CA GLU A 86 -10.01 -0.92 9.50
C GLU A 86 -8.62 -1.12 8.88
N SER A 87 -8.42 -2.21 8.13
CA SER A 87 -7.15 -2.48 7.44
C SER A 87 -6.89 -1.42 6.38
N ALA A 88 -7.87 -1.12 5.53
CA ALA A 88 -7.76 -0.07 4.52
C ALA A 88 -7.45 1.29 5.16
N ALA A 89 -8.20 1.68 6.20
CA ALA A 89 -8.00 2.93 6.91
C ALA A 89 -6.60 3.02 7.53
N ARG A 90 -6.11 1.93 8.14
CA ARG A 90 -4.78 1.88 8.76
C ARG A 90 -3.65 1.98 7.74
N ILE A 91 -3.72 1.25 6.63
CA ILE A 91 -2.72 1.27 5.55
C ILE A 91 -2.64 2.68 4.95
N LEU A 92 -3.80 3.23 4.57
CA LEU A 92 -3.87 4.54 3.92
C LEU A 92 -3.44 5.67 4.86
N ARG A 93 -3.87 5.65 6.13
CA ARG A 93 -3.42 6.63 7.13
C ARG A 93 -1.90 6.60 7.29
N ARG A 94 -1.31 5.41 7.44
CA ARG A 94 0.15 5.28 7.57
C ARG A 94 0.87 5.83 6.32
N CYS A 95 0.39 5.49 5.13
CA CYS A 95 0.96 5.99 3.87
C CYS A 95 0.84 7.52 3.77
N SER A 96 -0.32 8.07 4.12
CA SER A 96 -0.60 9.50 4.14
C SER A 96 0.32 10.25 5.10
N GLU A 97 0.41 9.83 6.37
CA GLU A 97 1.26 10.45 7.39
C GLU A 97 2.76 10.47 7.01
N GLN A 98 3.24 9.44 6.32
CA GLN A 98 4.62 9.38 5.86
C GLN A 98 4.84 10.24 4.62
N SER A 99 3.91 10.23 3.67
CA SER A 99 4.01 10.97 2.40
C SER A 99 3.81 12.48 2.60
N ALA A 100 3.05 12.88 3.63
CA ALA A 100 2.89 14.28 4.02
C ALA A 100 4.23 14.93 4.39
N ARG A 101 5.20 14.16 4.92
CA ARG A 101 6.55 14.66 5.22
C ARG A 101 7.37 14.99 3.96
N LEU A 102 6.94 14.48 2.81
CA LEU A 102 7.51 14.74 1.48
C LEU A 102 6.64 15.72 0.66
N GLY A 103 5.65 16.35 1.29
CA GLY A 103 4.77 17.34 0.65
C GLY A 103 3.66 16.74 -0.20
N VAL A 104 3.34 15.46 -0.05
CA VAL A 104 2.22 14.79 -0.75
C VAL A 104 1.03 14.66 0.18
N ASP A 105 -0.09 15.26 -0.21
CA ASP A 105 -1.37 15.07 0.46
C ASP A 105 -2.11 13.88 -0.15
N ILE A 106 -2.65 13.01 0.71
CA ILE A 106 -3.41 11.82 0.30
C ILE A 106 -4.80 11.91 0.95
N GLU A 107 -5.81 12.22 0.14
CA GLU A 107 -7.20 12.22 0.56
C GLU A 107 -7.72 10.78 0.65
N VAL A 108 -8.32 10.40 1.77
CA VAL A 108 -8.91 9.06 1.94
C VAL A 108 -10.42 9.15 1.76
N SER A 109 -10.94 8.49 0.73
CA SER A 109 -12.38 8.48 0.43
C SER A 109 -12.80 7.11 -0.10
N GLY A 110 -13.94 6.59 0.36
CA GLY A 110 -14.48 5.32 -0.14
C GLY A 110 -13.56 4.10 0.01
N GLY A 111 -12.60 4.12 0.95
CA GLY A 111 -11.63 3.03 1.15
C GLY A 111 -10.42 3.07 0.20
N VAL A 112 -10.26 4.13 -0.60
CA VAL A 112 -9.09 4.37 -1.43
C VAL A 112 -8.38 5.66 -0.99
N GLY A 113 -7.08 5.75 -1.28
CA GLY A 113 -6.31 6.98 -1.15
C GLY A 113 -6.24 7.69 -2.49
N LEU A 114 -6.26 9.01 -2.50
CA LEU A 114 -6.27 9.82 -3.71
C LEU A 114 -5.26 10.96 -3.63
N ILE A 115 -4.45 11.08 -4.67
CA ILE A 115 -3.46 12.14 -4.83
C ILE A 115 -3.79 12.86 -6.13
N ARG A 116 -4.05 14.17 -6.09
CA ARG A 116 -4.34 15.01 -7.26
C ARG A 116 -3.33 16.14 -7.36
N LEU A 117 -2.97 16.49 -8.60
CA LEU A 117 -2.00 17.55 -8.93
C LEU A 117 -2.62 18.64 -9.80
#